data_AF-A0A8W8HPK1-F1
#
_entry.id   AF-A0A8W8HPK1-F1
#
_cell.length_a   1.000
_cell.length_b   1.000
_cell.length_c   1.000
_cell.angle_alpha   90.00
_cell.angle_beta   90.00
_cell.angle_gamma   90.00
#
_symmetry.space_group_name_H-M   'P 1'
#
loop_
_entity.id
_entity.type
_entity.pdbx_description
1 polymer ?
#
loop_
_entity_poly.entity_id
_entity_poly.type
_entity_poly.pdbx_seq_one_letter_code
_entity_poly.pdbx_strand_id
1 'polypeptide(L)'
;MKGTDSQPEIVEGCRLPVVTEKWRWMAVVFLLQDMAEILGKKDLKGKNLYYIHYEDFNKRLDEWVTEERMDIAKLVQPSKEAKTPKKEGVKSGTESRPSSPEREVVSTPNGSAAPTTGNKKFSSSSRKRKGADDSENIESATQSRTSTPTVPSGRPPQGSRNNTPTLGLQQQNNVALNEDGSKKPRQTGSMVAHHDDIVTRMKNVEMIELGKYRIRPWYFSPYPQELTSLSIVYICEFCLKYVKSKKCLERHIQKCLLRYPPGNEIYRKGNISFFEIDGRKNKAYAQNLCLLAKLFLDHKTLYYDTDPFLFYVMCEQDCKGYHIVGYFSKEKESTEDYNVACILTLPPFQKKGFGKLLIEFSYELSKCEGKTGSPEKPLSDLGLLSYRSYWSQTILEILITMTPSEGNDRPVITINDISEMTSIKKEDVISTLQHLNLINYYKGQYIITLSHEQIDTQNKAMEKRKVRIDPKCLHWQPKDWSKRGKW
;
A
#
# COMPACT_ATOMS: atom_id res chain seq x y z
N MET A 1 33.13 -40.46 -35.13
CA MET A 1 31.79 -39.94 -34.77
C MET A 1 31.98 -38.97 -33.62
N LYS A 2 31.82 -37.66 -33.87
CA LYS A 2 31.86 -36.64 -32.82
C LYS A 2 30.53 -36.69 -32.08
N GLY A 3 30.55 -37.04 -30.79
CA GLY A 3 29.39 -36.89 -29.92
C GLY A 3 29.02 -35.42 -29.83
N THR A 4 27.81 -35.09 -30.22
CA THR A 4 27.20 -33.79 -29.95
C THR A 4 26.92 -33.73 -28.46
N ASP A 5 27.78 -33.04 -27.73
CA ASP A 5 27.54 -32.65 -26.34
C ASP A 5 26.39 -31.64 -26.34
N SER A 6 25.15 -32.13 -26.24
CA SER A 6 23.97 -31.29 -26.21
C SER A 6 23.91 -30.60 -24.86
N GLN A 7 24.33 -29.33 -24.81
CA GLN A 7 24.16 -28.54 -23.60
C GLN A 7 22.70 -28.54 -23.16
N PRO A 8 22.41 -28.68 -21.85
CA PRO A 8 21.04 -28.71 -21.35
C PRO A 8 20.33 -27.41 -21.71
N GLU A 9 19.15 -27.52 -22.31
CA GLU A 9 18.35 -26.35 -22.71
C GLU A 9 17.89 -25.59 -21.46
N ILE A 10 18.26 -24.32 -21.39
CA ILE A 10 17.86 -23.43 -20.30
C ILE A 10 16.47 -22.87 -20.59
N VAL A 11 15.46 -23.38 -19.87
CA VAL A 11 14.05 -23.00 -19.99
C VAL A 11 13.53 -22.33 -18.72
N GLU A 12 12.37 -21.66 -18.81
CA GLU A 12 11.67 -21.11 -17.65
C GLU A 12 11.33 -22.21 -16.64
N GLY A 13 11.46 -21.91 -15.34
CA GLY A 13 11.30 -22.85 -14.25
C GLY A 13 12.55 -23.69 -13.93
N CYS A 14 13.61 -23.63 -14.74
CA CYS A 14 14.89 -24.23 -14.37
C CYS A 14 15.48 -23.55 -13.13
N ARG A 15 16.13 -24.33 -12.27
CA ARG A 15 16.79 -23.84 -11.07
C ARG A 15 18.27 -24.12 -11.16
N LEU A 16 19.10 -23.13 -10.83
CA LEU A 16 20.54 -23.30 -10.82
C LEU A 16 21.23 -22.28 -9.91
N PRO A 17 22.46 -22.56 -9.45
CA PRO A 17 23.24 -21.59 -8.70
C PRO A 17 23.71 -20.43 -9.57
N VAL A 18 23.52 -19.19 -9.10
CA VAL A 18 23.95 -17.97 -9.79
C VAL A 18 24.92 -17.18 -8.91
N VAL A 19 26.02 -16.73 -9.50
CA VAL A 19 27.01 -15.87 -8.82
C VAL A 19 26.42 -14.48 -8.59
N THR A 20 26.35 -14.05 -7.33
CA THR A 20 25.83 -12.73 -6.94
C THR A 20 26.94 -11.66 -6.93
N GLU A 21 26.72 -10.51 -7.59
CA GLU A 21 27.71 -9.42 -7.63
C GLU A 21 27.92 -8.72 -6.28
N LYS A 22 26.97 -8.85 -5.34
CA LYS A 22 27.00 -8.17 -4.03
C LYS A 22 28.25 -8.44 -3.21
N TRP A 23 28.93 -9.56 -3.44
CA TRP A 23 30.08 -9.99 -2.66
C TRP A 23 31.43 -9.67 -3.32
N ARG A 24 31.47 -9.06 -4.52
CA ARG A 24 32.73 -8.66 -5.20
C ARG A 24 33.58 -7.66 -4.41
N TRP A 25 33.00 -6.94 -3.44
CA TRP A 25 33.70 -5.92 -2.64
C TRP A 25 34.43 -6.50 -1.42
N MET A 26 34.12 -7.72 -1.00
CA MET A 26 34.92 -8.44 -0.01
C MET A 26 35.90 -9.30 -0.82
N ALA A 27 37.21 -9.13 -0.62
CA ALA A 27 38.27 -9.80 -1.38
C ALA A 27 38.35 -11.34 -1.15
N VAL A 28 37.22 -11.98 -0.84
CA VAL A 28 37.01 -13.44 -0.75
C VAL A 28 36.12 -13.82 -1.94
N VAL A 29 36.74 -13.86 -3.12
CA VAL A 29 36.06 -13.97 -4.44
C VAL A 29 35.67 -15.42 -4.80
N PHE A 30 35.81 -16.37 -3.89
CA PHE A 30 35.40 -17.75 -4.15
C PHE A 30 33.96 -18.01 -3.67
N LEU A 31 33.04 -18.08 -4.65
CA LEU A 31 31.92 -19.06 -4.68
C LEU A 31 30.67 -18.80 -3.81
N LEU A 32 30.26 -17.56 -3.52
CA LEU A 32 28.87 -17.35 -3.10
C LEU A 32 27.95 -17.45 -4.32
N GLN A 33 27.43 -18.66 -4.53
CA GLN A 33 26.37 -18.96 -5.49
C GLN A 33 25.07 -19.15 -4.71
N ASP A 34 24.05 -18.40 -5.07
CA ASP A 34 22.71 -18.55 -4.51
C ASP A 34 21.83 -19.30 -5.52
N MET A 35 21.02 -20.24 -5.05
CA MET A 35 20.06 -20.93 -5.91
C MET A 35 19.05 -19.93 -6.47
N ALA A 36 18.80 -20.00 -7.78
CA ALA A 36 17.84 -19.13 -8.43
C ALA A 36 16.98 -19.90 -9.44
N GLU A 37 15.72 -19.50 -9.54
CA GLU A 37 14.76 -19.97 -10.54
C GLU A 37 14.75 -19.00 -11.74
N ILE A 38 14.77 -19.54 -12.94
CA ILE A 38 14.64 -18.78 -14.18
C ILE A 38 13.17 -18.45 -14.42
N LEU A 39 12.86 -17.16 -14.49
CA LEU A 39 11.51 -16.64 -14.72
C LEU A 39 11.29 -16.13 -16.14
N GLY A 40 12.36 -15.89 -16.90
CA GLY A 40 12.25 -15.42 -18.28
C GLY A 40 13.58 -15.37 -19.02
N LYS A 41 13.51 -15.32 -20.35
CA LYS A 41 14.67 -15.26 -21.25
C LYS A 41 14.48 -14.18 -22.31
N LYS A 42 15.54 -13.45 -22.64
CA LYS A 42 15.56 -12.51 -23.78
C LYS A 42 16.92 -12.50 -24.48
N ASP A 43 16.92 -12.27 -25.79
CA ASP A 43 18.16 -11.95 -26.53
C ASP A 43 18.42 -10.45 -26.51
N LEU A 44 19.66 -10.06 -26.22
CA LEU A 44 20.11 -8.69 -26.35
C LEU A 44 21.46 -8.65 -27.07
N LYS A 45 21.45 -8.22 -28.33
CA LYS A 45 22.65 -8.09 -29.18
C LYS A 45 23.42 -9.43 -29.32
N GLY A 46 22.70 -10.54 -29.46
CA GLY A 46 23.30 -11.87 -29.60
C GLY A 46 23.84 -12.47 -28.30
N LYS A 47 23.49 -11.87 -27.14
CA LYS A 47 23.72 -12.46 -25.82
C LYS A 47 22.37 -12.81 -25.19
N ASN A 48 22.24 -14.05 -24.74
CA ASN A 48 21.11 -14.48 -23.94
C ASN A 48 21.20 -13.87 -22.53
N LEU A 49 20.11 -13.25 -22.10
CA LEU A 49 19.89 -12.78 -20.73
C LEU A 49 18.74 -13.56 -20.12
N TYR A 50 18.88 -13.92 -18.85
CA TYR A 50 17.92 -14.69 -18.08
C TYR A 50 17.47 -13.87 -16.88
N TYR A 51 16.16 -13.72 -16.69
CA TYR A 51 15.61 -13.08 -15.51
C TYR A 51 15.47 -14.12 -14.42
N ILE A 52 16.10 -13.87 -13.28
CA ILE A 52 16.20 -14.85 -12.20
C ILE A 52 15.56 -14.35 -10.91
N HIS A 53 15.01 -15.27 -10.16
CA HIS A 53 14.58 -15.08 -8.78
C HIS A 53 15.42 -15.94 -7.85
N TYR A 54 16.12 -15.31 -6.91
CA TYR A 54 16.91 -16.03 -5.92
C TYR A 54 15.98 -16.69 -4.88
N GLU A 55 16.09 -18.02 -4.73
CA GLU A 55 15.27 -18.80 -3.79
C GLU A 55 15.43 -18.29 -2.35
N ASP A 56 14.33 -18.18 -1.61
CA ASP A 56 14.28 -17.64 -0.23
C ASP A 56 14.67 -16.16 -0.07
N PHE A 57 14.99 -15.46 -1.17
CA PHE A 57 15.28 -14.04 -1.15
C PHE A 57 14.10 -13.17 -1.61
N ASN A 58 14.16 -11.90 -1.24
CA ASN A 58 13.13 -10.94 -1.63
C ASN A 58 13.23 -10.61 -3.14
N LYS A 59 12.10 -10.66 -3.87
CA LYS A 59 11.98 -10.36 -5.31
C LYS A 59 12.59 -9.02 -5.76
N ARG A 60 12.79 -8.07 -4.84
CA ARG A 60 13.54 -6.83 -5.15
C ARG A 60 14.96 -7.11 -5.66
N LEU A 61 15.52 -8.28 -5.35
CA LEU A 61 16.84 -8.73 -5.78
C LEU A 61 16.85 -9.37 -7.17
N ASP A 62 15.68 -9.66 -7.74
CA ASP A 62 15.56 -10.29 -9.05
C ASP A 62 16.21 -9.42 -10.13
N GLU A 63 16.95 -10.04 -11.03
CA GLU A 63 17.78 -9.32 -12.00
C GLU A 63 17.92 -10.12 -13.30
N TRP A 64 18.37 -9.41 -14.35
CA TRP A 64 18.79 -10.05 -15.60
C TRP A 64 20.27 -10.43 -15.49
N VAL A 65 20.60 -11.71 -15.69
CA VAL A 65 21.97 -12.23 -15.67
C VAL A 65 22.36 -12.85 -17.01
N THR A 66 23.66 -12.87 -17.30
CA THR A 66 24.25 -13.57 -18.45
C THR A 66 24.56 -15.03 -18.11
N GLU A 67 24.74 -15.87 -19.13
CA GLU A 67 25.14 -17.28 -18.98
C GLU A 67 26.45 -17.46 -18.20
N GLU A 68 27.35 -16.47 -18.27
CA GLU A 68 28.63 -16.47 -17.56
C GLU A 68 28.48 -16.47 -16.02
N ARG A 69 27.33 -16.02 -15.48
CA ARG A 69 27.05 -15.99 -14.03
C ARG A 69 26.36 -17.25 -13.53
N MET A 70 26.02 -18.18 -14.43
CA MET A 70 25.14 -19.30 -14.18
C MET A 70 25.94 -20.61 -14.15
N ASP A 71 25.80 -21.40 -13.08
CA ASP A 71 26.41 -22.73 -12.99
C ASP A 71 25.52 -23.76 -13.71
N ILE A 72 25.59 -23.76 -15.05
CA ILE A 72 24.77 -24.62 -15.92
C ILE A 72 25.02 -26.12 -15.63
N ALA A 73 26.20 -26.47 -15.11
CA ALA A 73 26.50 -27.86 -14.73
C ALA A 73 25.63 -28.37 -13.57
N LYS A 74 25.06 -27.47 -12.76
CA LYS A 74 24.14 -27.78 -11.66
C LYS A 74 22.69 -27.41 -11.99
N LEU A 75 22.34 -27.33 -13.27
CA LEU A 75 20.99 -27.02 -13.70
C LEU A 75 20.03 -28.15 -13.31
N VAL A 76 19.02 -27.78 -12.53
CA VAL A 76 17.89 -28.63 -12.14
C VAL A 76 16.71 -28.24 -13.03
N GLN A 77 16.23 -29.19 -13.83
CA GLN A 77 15.03 -28.98 -14.63
C GLN A 77 13.80 -28.84 -13.72
N PRO A 78 12.78 -28.06 -14.15
CA PRO A 78 11.53 -27.97 -13.40
C PRO A 78 10.95 -29.37 -13.20
N SER A 79 10.80 -29.79 -11.93
CA SER A 79 10.20 -31.08 -11.64
C SER A 79 8.73 -31.04 -12.08
N LYS A 80 8.31 -32.03 -12.87
CA LYS A 80 6.88 -32.30 -13.10
C LYS A 80 6.30 -32.98 -11.85
N GLU A 81 6.40 -32.37 -10.67
CA GLU A 81 5.77 -32.95 -9.48
C GLU A 81 4.30 -32.57 -9.39
N ALA A 82 3.50 -33.56 -9.81
CA ALA A 82 2.17 -33.94 -9.36
C ALA A 82 1.14 -32.81 -9.14
N LYS A 83 0.16 -32.78 -10.06
CA LYS A 83 -1.22 -32.47 -9.68
C LYS A 83 -1.52 -33.22 -8.38
N THR A 84 -1.93 -32.48 -7.36
CA THR A 84 -2.47 -32.97 -6.10
C THR A 84 -3.32 -34.23 -6.34
N PRO A 85 -3.16 -35.31 -5.57
CA PRO A 85 -3.91 -36.53 -5.80
C PRO A 85 -5.40 -36.25 -5.70
N LYS A 86 -6.11 -36.43 -6.82
CA LYS A 86 -7.57 -36.47 -6.83
C LYS A 86 -8.00 -37.64 -5.96
N LYS A 87 -8.66 -37.35 -4.83
CA LYS A 87 -9.49 -38.34 -4.14
C LYS A 87 -10.67 -38.70 -5.05
N GLU A 88 -10.64 -39.89 -5.64
CA GLU A 88 -11.85 -40.67 -5.90
C GLU A 88 -12.36 -41.19 -4.54
N GLY A 89 -13.64 -41.25 -4.19
CA GLY A 89 -14.87 -40.76 -4.79
C GLY A 89 -16.01 -41.06 -3.81
N VAL A 90 -17.06 -40.23 -3.77
CA VAL A 90 -18.42 -40.62 -3.37
C VAL A 90 -19.39 -39.85 -4.28
N LYS A 91 -20.26 -40.57 -4.97
CA LYS A 91 -21.32 -40.05 -5.85
C LYS A 91 -22.60 -39.80 -5.06
N SER A 92 -23.23 -38.64 -5.28
CA SER A 92 -24.69 -38.39 -5.45
C SER A 92 -24.96 -36.89 -5.21
N GLY A 93 -25.71 -36.11 -5.96
CA GLY A 93 -26.50 -36.27 -7.17
C GLY A 93 -26.93 -34.87 -7.65
N THR A 94 -27.05 -34.73 -8.97
CA THR A 94 -27.97 -33.85 -9.75
C THR A 94 -28.52 -32.55 -9.15
N GLU A 95 -28.21 -31.42 -9.80
CA GLU A 95 -29.19 -30.55 -10.49
C GLU A 95 -28.46 -29.59 -11.46
N SER A 96 -29.10 -29.27 -12.59
CA SER A 96 -28.46 -28.82 -13.82
C SER A 96 -29.12 -27.62 -14.50
N ARG A 97 -28.26 -26.68 -14.96
CA ARG A 97 -28.33 -25.81 -16.17
C ARG A 97 -29.29 -24.58 -16.18
N PRO A 98 -29.12 -23.59 -17.11
CA PRO A 98 -28.19 -23.53 -18.26
C PRO A 98 -27.35 -22.23 -18.45
N SER A 99 -26.32 -22.36 -19.31
CA SER A 99 -25.59 -21.27 -19.99
C SER A 99 -25.92 -21.30 -21.50
N SER A 100 -25.90 -20.14 -22.15
CA SER A 100 -26.18 -19.92 -23.58
C SER A 100 -25.03 -19.09 -24.22
N PRO A 101 -24.88 -19.02 -25.56
CA PRO A 101 -23.73 -19.61 -26.25
C PRO A 101 -22.84 -18.62 -27.05
N GLU A 102 -21.66 -19.09 -27.43
CA GLU A 102 -20.78 -18.50 -28.45
C GLU A 102 -21.31 -18.77 -29.88
N ARG A 103 -20.99 -17.86 -30.83
CA ARG A 103 -21.33 -18.01 -32.25
C ARG A 103 -20.10 -17.80 -33.15
N GLU A 104 -20.00 -18.71 -34.11
CA GLU A 104 -18.96 -18.89 -35.12
C GLU A 104 -18.88 -17.79 -36.20
N VAL A 105 -17.71 -17.71 -36.82
CA VAL A 105 -17.34 -16.91 -37.98
C VAL A 105 -17.40 -17.77 -39.24
N VAL A 106 -18.06 -17.30 -40.31
CA VAL A 106 -17.93 -17.83 -41.69
C VAL A 106 -17.87 -16.66 -42.69
N SER A 107 -17.12 -16.88 -43.77
CA SER A 107 -16.54 -15.96 -44.75
C SER A 107 -17.28 -15.84 -46.10
N THR A 108 -17.24 -14.62 -46.69
CA THR A 108 -17.11 -14.19 -48.13
C THR A 108 -18.22 -14.53 -49.17
N PRO A 109 -18.29 -13.91 -50.40
CA PRO A 109 -17.36 -12.98 -51.10
C PRO A 109 -17.95 -11.76 -51.90
N ASN A 110 -17.04 -10.83 -52.27
CA ASN A 110 -16.85 -9.97 -53.48
C ASN A 110 -17.99 -9.14 -54.16
N GLY A 111 -17.63 -7.88 -54.52
CA GLY A 111 -18.27 -7.15 -55.64
C GLY A 111 -18.00 -5.64 -55.71
N SER A 112 -17.16 -5.22 -56.65
CA SER A 112 -16.55 -3.91 -56.93
C SER A 112 -17.47 -2.71 -57.28
N ALA A 113 -16.90 -1.49 -57.09
CA ALA A 113 -16.85 -0.34 -58.04
C ALA A 113 -17.34 1.03 -57.51
N ALA A 114 -16.45 2.03 -57.62
CA ALA A 114 -16.73 3.48 -57.59
C ALA A 114 -17.24 3.93 -59.00
N PRO A 115 -17.80 5.15 -59.25
CA PRO A 115 -17.16 6.44 -58.90
C PRO A 115 -18.06 7.68 -58.61
N THR A 116 -17.40 8.72 -58.07
CA THR A 116 -17.54 10.19 -58.30
C THR A 116 -18.73 11.05 -57.81
N THR A 117 -18.30 12.15 -57.14
CA THR A 117 -18.77 13.56 -57.14
C THR A 117 -19.94 14.03 -56.27
N GLY A 118 -19.68 15.10 -55.48
CA GLY A 118 -20.72 15.97 -54.91
C GLY A 118 -20.32 16.79 -53.67
N ASN A 119 -19.80 17.99 -53.87
CA ASN A 119 -19.52 19.04 -52.88
C ASN A 119 -20.68 19.36 -51.90
N LYS A 120 -20.33 19.74 -50.65
CA LYS A 120 -20.60 21.10 -50.11
C LYS A 120 -19.94 21.34 -48.74
N LYS A 121 -19.14 22.41 -48.70
CA LYS A 121 -18.63 23.12 -47.53
C LYS A 121 -19.75 23.84 -46.79
N PHE A 122 -19.60 24.07 -45.49
CA PHE A 122 -20.00 25.34 -44.87
C PHE A 122 -19.04 25.73 -43.74
N SER A 123 -18.68 27.00 -43.74
CA SER A 123 -17.71 27.69 -42.90
C SER A 123 -18.40 28.62 -41.90
N SER A 124 -17.79 28.76 -40.71
CA SER A 124 -17.63 29.95 -39.86
C SER A 124 -18.74 31.02 -39.77
N SER A 125 -19.07 31.44 -38.54
CA SER A 125 -18.80 32.82 -38.10
C SER A 125 -19.13 33.08 -36.63
N SER A 126 -18.22 33.83 -36.00
CA SER A 126 -18.23 34.38 -34.66
C SER A 126 -19.16 35.59 -34.52
N ARG A 127 -19.67 35.88 -33.31
CA ARG A 127 -19.93 37.26 -32.84
C ARG A 127 -19.60 37.42 -31.35
N LYS A 128 -19.16 38.63 -31.01
CA LYS A 128 -18.52 39.10 -29.77
C LYS A 128 -19.20 40.42 -29.36
N ARG A 129 -19.12 40.76 -28.05
CA ARG A 129 -19.38 42.06 -27.36
C ARG A 129 -20.87 42.35 -27.05
N LYS A 130 -21.30 42.99 -25.94
CA LYS A 130 -20.83 44.00 -24.93
C LYS A 130 -21.58 43.67 -23.59
N GLY A 131 -21.29 44.10 -22.36
CA GLY A 131 -20.57 45.25 -21.79
C GLY A 131 -21.54 46.14 -20.96
N ALA A 132 -21.14 46.48 -19.71
CA ALA A 132 -21.71 47.42 -18.70
C ALA A 132 -22.72 46.83 -17.68
N ASP A 133 -22.40 46.72 -16.38
CA ASP A 133 -22.27 47.73 -15.30
C ASP A 133 -23.62 48.31 -14.86
N ASP A 134 -24.02 48.02 -13.62
CA ASP A 134 -24.37 49.05 -12.65
C ASP A 134 -24.45 48.46 -11.24
N SER A 135 -23.76 49.17 -10.34
CA SER A 135 -23.82 49.02 -8.89
C SER A 135 -25.00 49.84 -8.37
N GLU A 136 -25.70 49.38 -7.35
CA GLU A 136 -26.01 50.25 -6.21
C GLU A 136 -26.49 49.47 -4.99
N ASN A 137 -26.05 50.01 -3.87
CA ASN A 137 -26.12 49.55 -2.50
C ASN A 137 -27.37 50.17 -1.84
N ILE A 138 -27.80 49.65 -0.68
CA ILE A 138 -28.34 50.38 0.51
C ILE A 138 -29.21 49.43 1.38
N GLU A 139 -28.63 49.11 2.53
CA GLU A 139 -29.16 49.14 3.92
C GLU A 139 -30.61 48.69 4.19
N SER A 140 -30.82 47.62 4.96
CA SER A 140 -30.88 47.56 6.44
C SER A 140 -32.28 47.82 7.01
N ALA A 141 -32.82 46.83 7.74
CA ALA A 141 -33.61 47.02 8.96
C ALA A 141 -33.98 45.66 9.58
N THR A 142 -33.44 45.42 10.77
CA THR A 142 -33.92 44.52 11.82
C THR A 142 -35.37 44.79 12.23
N GLN A 143 -36.14 43.74 12.55
CA GLN A 143 -36.74 43.56 13.89
C GLN A 143 -37.52 42.24 14.03
N SER A 144 -37.46 41.73 15.25
CA SER A 144 -38.05 40.53 15.83
C SER A 144 -39.53 40.70 16.20
N ARG A 145 -40.29 39.58 16.27
CA ARG A 145 -41.16 39.22 17.42
C ARG A 145 -41.85 37.85 17.28
N THR A 146 -41.76 37.15 18.40
CA THR A 146 -42.44 36.00 19.02
C THR A 146 -43.92 35.71 18.70
N SER A 147 -44.30 34.42 18.70
CA SER A 147 -45.35 33.83 19.59
C SER A 147 -45.56 32.31 19.39
N THR A 148 -45.72 31.61 20.52
CA THR A 148 -46.17 30.20 20.73
C THR A 148 -47.70 30.06 20.66
N PRO A 149 -48.30 28.84 20.57
CA PRO A 149 -48.81 28.17 21.80
C PRO A 149 -48.88 26.61 21.82
N THR A 150 -48.58 26.05 23.00
CA THR A 150 -49.14 24.92 23.82
C THR A 150 -49.62 23.53 23.31
N VAL A 151 -49.42 22.59 24.25
CA VAL A 151 -49.61 21.11 24.37
C VAL A 151 -51.09 20.69 24.62
N PRO A 152 -51.45 19.39 24.52
CA PRO A 152 -51.86 18.68 25.74
C PRO A 152 -51.31 17.23 25.89
N SER A 153 -51.26 16.82 27.15
CA SER A 153 -50.64 15.64 27.75
C SER A 153 -51.65 14.52 28.10
N GLY A 154 -51.18 13.27 28.17
CA GLY A 154 -51.89 12.13 28.79
C GLY A 154 -50.94 10.95 29.07
N ARG A 155 -50.96 10.42 30.30
CA ARG A 155 -50.03 9.43 30.91
C ARG A 155 -50.77 8.07 31.18
N PRO A 156 -50.18 7.06 31.86
CA PRO A 156 -49.83 5.71 31.35
C PRO A 156 -50.71 4.57 31.93
N PRO A 157 -50.33 3.28 31.72
CA PRO A 157 -50.22 2.38 32.88
C PRO A 157 -48.99 1.44 32.88
N GLN A 158 -48.78 0.83 34.06
CA GLN A 158 -47.64 0.06 34.55
C GLN A 158 -47.64 -1.44 34.15
N GLY A 159 -46.43 -2.01 34.02
CA GLY A 159 -45.95 -3.21 34.75
C GLY A 159 -46.35 -4.63 34.29
N SER A 160 -45.37 -5.45 33.91
CA SER A 160 -45.23 -6.85 34.41
C SER A 160 -43.90 -7.52 34.03
N ARG A 161 -43.15 -7.90 35.08
CA ARG A 161 -42.37 -9.13 35.37
C ARG A 161 -41.61 -9.92 34.28
N ASN A 162 -40.31 -10.11 34.57
CA ASN A 162 -39.47 -11.33 34.56
C ASN A 162 -39.85 -12.51 33.63
N ASN A 163 -38.89 -12.95 32.81
CA ASN A 163 -38.29 -14.29 32.92
C ASN A 163 -37.06 -14.49 32.02
N THR A 164 -35.97 -14.87 32.67
CA THR A 164 -34.75 -15.49 32.11
C THR A 164 -35.05 -16.93 31.67
N PRO A 165 -34.31 -17.45 30.67
CA PRO A 165 -33.95 -18.86 30.69
C PRO A 165 -32.43 -19.04 30.63
N THR A 166 -31.92 -19.67 31.68
CA THR A 166 -30.56 -20.20 31.84
C THR A 166 -30.47 -21.58 31.21
N LEU A 167 -29.53 -21.79 30.28
CA LEU A 167 -28.94 -23.09 29.91
C LEU A 167 -27.47 -22.76 29.60
N GLY A 168 -26.45 -23.19 30.33
CA GLY A 168 -26.18 -24.56 30.76
C GLY A 168 -24.92 -25.04 30.03
N LEU A 169 -23.78 -24.36 30.22
CA LEU A 169 -22.47 -24.77 29.69
C LEU A 169 -21.92 -25.90 30.57
N GLN A 170 -22.02 -27.13 30.08
CA GLN A 170 -21.24 -28.24 30.61
C GLN A 170 -19.82 -28.20 30.05
N GLN A 171 -18.90 -28.07 30.99
CA GLN A 171 -17.46 -28.23 30.89
C GLN A 171 -17.12 -29.68 30.56
N GLN A 172 -16.32 -29.92 29.51
CA GLN A 172 -15.42 -31.07 29.47
C GLN A 172 -14.01 -30.57 29.19
N ASN A 173 -13.23 -30.54 30.26
CA ASN A 173 -11.78 -30.54 30.22
C ASN A 173 -11.30 -31.91 29.75
N ASN A 174 -10.41 -31.95 28.78
CA ASN A 174 -9.35 -32.95 28.77
C ASN A 174 -8.07 -32.36 28.20
N VAL A 175 -7.01 -32.53 29.00
CA VAL A 175 -5.65 -32.03 28.80
C VAL A 175 -4.90 -33.00 27.88
N ALA A 176 -4.16 -32.47 26.91
CA ALA A 176 -3.04 -33.17 26.30
C ALA A 176 -1.93 -32.16 25.98
N LEU A 177 -0.81 -32.31 26.70
CA LEU A 177 0.48 -31.69 26.45
C LEU A 177 1.01 -32.14 25.09
N ASN A 178 1.48 -31.22 24.26
CA ASN A 178 2.42 -31.50 23.17
C ASN A 178 3.38 -30.31 23.04
N GLU A 179 4.62 -30.52 23.48
CA GLU A 179 5.79 -29.81 22.96
C GLU A 179 6.03 -30.30 21.52
N ASP A 180 6.07 -29.40 20.53
CA ASP A 180 6.97 -29.49 19.37
C ASP A 180 6.89 -28.22 18.50
N GLY A 181 8.06 -27.79 18.03
CA GLY A 181 8.23 -27.28 16.67
C GLY A 181 8.02 -25.80 16.43
N SER A 182 9.13 -25.05 16.43
CA SER A 182 9.28 -23.75 15.79
C SER A 182 8.73 -23.73 14.35
N LYS A 183 7.50 -23.25 14.16
CA LYS A 183 6.95 -22.99 12.83
C LYS A 183 7.45 -21.65 12.32
N LYS A 184 8.47 -21.69 11.45
CA LYS A 184 8.83 -20.57 10.57
C LYS A 184 7.59 -20.17 9.74
N PRO A 185 7.31 -18.87 9.52
CA PRO A 185 6.22 -18.46 8.65
C PRO A 185 6.43 -18.96 7.22
N ARG A 186 5.38 -19.47 6.60
CA ARG A 186 5.33 -20.01 5.24
C ARG A 186 5.72 -18.91 4.22
N GLN A 187 6.79 -19.12 3.45
CA GLN A 187 7.38 -18.13 2.52
C GLN A 187 6.80 -18.14 1.10
N THR A 188 5.80 -18.95 0.80
CA THR A 188 5.21 -19.03 -0.55
C THR A 188 3.79 -18.48 -0.53
N GLY A 189 3.63 -17.25 -1.03
CA GLY A 189 2.33 -16.69 -1.39
C GLY A 189 1.66 -17.59 -2.42
N SER A 190 0.58 -18.25 -2.02
CA SER A 190 -0.22 -19.10 -2.89
C SER A 190 -1.09 -18.22 -3.79
N MET A 191 -0.80 -18.18 -5.09
CA MET A 191 -1.77 -17.79 -6.12
C MET A 191 -1.82 -18.84 -7.23
N VAL A 192 -3.05 -19.14 -7.65
CA VAL A 192 -3.40 -20.03 -8.76
C VAL A 192 -2.78 -19.49 -10.05
N ALA A 193 -2.00 -20.31 -10.75
CA ALA A 193 -1.26 -19.89 -11.94
C ALA A 193 -2.19 -19.60 -13.13
N HIS A 194 -2.35 -18.32 -13.48
CA HIS A 194 -2.78 -17.89 -14.81
C HIS A 194 -1.58 -17.34 -15.60
N HIS A 195 -1.57 -17.47 -16.93
CA HIS A 195 -0.45 -17.05 -17.80
C HIS A 195 -0.07 -15.56 -17.66
N ASP A 196 -1.01 -14.69 -17.28
CA ASP A 196 -0.78 -13.27 -17.01
C ASP A 196 0.07 -13.01 -15.74
N ASP A 197 0.14 -13.98 -14.82
CA ASP A 197 0.95 -13.89 -13.60
C ASP A 197 2.45 -14.04 -13.87
N ILE A 198 2.86 -14.58 -15.02
CA ILE A 198 4.29 -14.77 -15.33
C ILE A 198 4.93 -13.43 -15.70
N VAL A 199 4.26 -12.64 -16.55
CA VAL A 199 4.78 -11.34 -17.01
C VAL A 199 4.89 -10.34 -15.86
N THR A 200 3.95 -10.37 -14.91
CA THR A 200 3.93 -9.44 -13.76
C THR A 200 4.93 -9.82 -12.67
N ARG A 201 5.53 -11.01 -12.72
CA ARG A 201 6.65 -11.41 -11.85
C ARG A 201 7.97 -10.75 -12.25
N MET A 202 8.08 -10.25 -13.48
CA MET A 202 9.28 -9.59 -13.98
C MET A 202 9.17 -8.07 -13.93
N LYS A 203 10.23 -7.41 -13.47
CA LYS A 203 10.34 -5.94 -13.55
C LYS A 203 10.34 -5.52 -15.03
N ASN A 204 9.37 -4.66 -15.41
CA ASN A 204 9.21 -4.17 -16.78
C ASN A 204 9.84 -2.79 -17.02
N VAL A 205 10.04 -1.98 -15.98
CA VAL A 205 10.69 -0.67 -16.08
C VAL A 205 12.11 -0.77 -15.54
N GLU A 206 13.10 -0.45 -16.36
CA GLU A 206 14.52 -0.52 -15.99
C GLU A 206 14.91 0.57 -14.97
N MET A 207 14.50 1.81 -15.24
CA MET A 207 14.83 2.96 -14.41
C MET A 207 13.79 4.07 -14.55
N ILE A 208 13.56 4.81 -13.46
CA ILE A 208 12.80 6.06 -13.49
C ILE A 208 13.70 7.25 -13.14
N GLU A 209 13.41 8.41 -13.70
CA GLU A 209 13.97 9.70 -13.28
C GLU A 209 12.86 10.54 -12.64
N LEU A 210 12.99 10.84 -11.34
CA LEU A 210 12.04 11.62 -10.54
C LEU A 210 12.79 12.74 -9.81
N GLY A 211 12.56 13.98 -10.23
CA GLY A 211 13.33 15.13 -9.74
C GLY A 211 14.82 14.93 -10.01
N LYS A 212 15.65 15.00 -8.97
CA LYS A 212 17.10 14.77 -9.05
C LYS A 212 17.52 13.29 -8.97
N TYR A 213 16.58 12.37 -8.79
CA TYR A 213 16.88 10.97 -8.50
C TYR A 213 16.66 10.07 -9.70
N ARG A 214 17.61 9.16 -9.93
CA ARG A 214 17.41 7.98 -10.78
C ARG A 214 17.23 6.77 -9.88
N ILE A 215 16.11 6.07 -10.06
CA ILE A 215 15.67 5.02 -9.14
C ILE A 215 15.39 3.76 -9.96
N ARG A 216 15.95 2.62 -9.54
CA ARG A 216 15.64 1.31 -10.10
C ARG A 216 14.38 0.75 -9.43
N PRO A 217 13.32 0.43 -10.19
CA PRO A 217 12.12 -0.23 -9.68
C PRO A 217 12.41 -1.60 -9.05
N TRP A 218 11.53 -2.02 -8.14
CA TRP A 218 11.60 -3.31 -7.46
C TRP A 218 10.59 -4.33 -7.99
N TYR A 219 9.51 -3.86 -8.58
CA TYR A 219 8.43 -4.72 -9.06
C TYR A 219 7.90 -4.22 -10.40
N PHE A 220 7.14 -5.07 -11.06
CA PHE A 220 6.32 -4.70 -12.21
C PHE A 220 5.37 -3.55 -11.86
N SER A 221 5.22 -2.58 -12.76
CA SER A 221 4.17 -1.57 -12.72
C SER A 221 3.57 -1.37 -14.12
N PRO A 222 2.24 -1.30 -14.27
CA PRO A 222 1.55 -1.25 -15.56
C PRO A 222 1.59 0.15 -16.20
N TYR A 223 2.79 0.67 -16.41
CA TYR A 223 3.02 1.80 -17.32
C TYR A 223 2.72 1.38 -18.76
N PRO A 224 2.33 2.34 -19.63
CA PRO A 224 2.15 2.08 -21.06
C PRO A 224 3.36 1.35 -21.67
N GLN A 225 3.09 0.35 -22.51
CA GLN A 225 4.10 -0.58 -23.01
C GLN A 225 5.23 0.14 -23.76
N GLU A 226 4.93 1.23 -24.45
CA GLU A 226 5.90 2.05 -25.20
C GLU A 226 6.94 2.72 -24.30
N LEU A 227 6.66 2.83 -23.00
CA LEU A 227 7.59 3.37 -22.00
C LEU A 227 8.43 2.27 -21.36
N THR A 228 7.91 1.04 -21.27
CA THR A 228 8.60 -0.08 -20.62
C THR A 228 9.83 -0.56 -21.39
N SER A 229 9.85 -0.36 -22.71
CA SER A 229 11.02 -0.66 -23.56
C SER A 229 12.13 0.40 -23.49
N LEU A 230 11.90 1.51 -22.79
CA LEU A 230 12.88 2.59 -22.67
C LEU A 230 13.82 2.34 -21.49
N SER A 231 15.05 2.81 -21.62
CA SER A 231 16.04 2.72 -20.54
C SER A 231 15.64 3.56 -19.32
N ILE A 232 14.95 4.69 -19.53
CA ILE A 232 14.51 5.60 -18.46
C ILE A 232 13.11 6.13 -18.77
N VAL A 233 12.20 5.98 -17.81
CA VAL A 233 10.91 6.69 -17.78
C VAL A 233 11.06 7.96 -16.95
N TYR A 234 10.72 9.11 -17.53
CA TYR A 234 10.87 10.41 -16.88
C TYR A 234 9.56 10.82 -16.22
N ILE A 235 9.59 11.22 -14.95
CA ILE A 235 8.40 11.56 -14.18
C ILE A 235 8.53 12.98 -13.62
N CYS A 236 7.53 13.81 -13.88
CA CYS A 236 7.45 15.13 -13.25
C CYS A 236 7.28 15.00 -11.74
N GLU A 237 8.16 15.63 -10.96
CA GLU A 237 8.13 15.54 -9.49
C GLU A 237 6.91 16.17 -8.83
N PHE A 238 6.23 17.09 -9.53
CA PHE A 238 5.07 17.80 -8.99
C PHE A 238 3.74 17.20 -9.39
N CYS A 239 3.53 16.87 -10.68
CA CYS A 239 2.25 16.33 -11.15
C CYS A 239 2.26 14.81 -11.39
N LEU A 240 3.42 14.17 -11.22
CA LEU A 240 3.67 12.74 -11.42
C LEU A 240 3.41 12.24 -12.85
N LYS A 241 3.20 13.15 -13.81
CA LYS A 241 3.08 12.77 -15.22
C LYS A 241 4.37 12.14 -15.72
N TYR A 242 4.24 10.96 -16.31
CA TYR A 242 5.33 10.23 -16.94
C TYR A 242 5.45 10.57 -18.44
N VAL A 243 6.68 10.61 -18.95
CA VAL A 243 7.00 10.92 -20.34
C VAL A 243 8.20 10.11 -20.85
N LYS A 244 8.28 9.95 -22.17
CA LYS A 244 9.25 9.08 -22.85
C LYS A 244 10.69 9.60 -22.97
N SER A 245 10.94 10.88 -22.70
CA SER A 245 12.29 11.44 -22.84
C SER A 245 12.50 12.71 -22.02
N LYS A 246 13.76 12.99 -21.70
CA LYS A 246 14.18 14.21 -21.00
C LYS A 246 13.67 15.49 -21.68
N LYS A 247 13.76 15.58 -23.01
CA LYS A 247 13.22 16.71 -23.79
C LYS A 247 11.70 16.87 -23.63
N CYS A 248 10.95 15.78 -23.48
CA CYS A 248 9.51 15.85 -23.19
C CYS A 248 9.26 16.38 -21.78
N LEU A 249 10.06 15.96 -20.81
CA LEU A 249 9.97 16.43 -19.42
C LEU A 249 10.30 17.92 -19.32
N GLU A 250 11.36 18.38 -19.97
CA GLU A 250 11.75 19.81 -20.03
C GLU A 250 10.61 20.68 -20.58
N ARG A 251 10.02 20.29 -21.72
CA ARG A 251 8.85 20.98 -22.30
C ARG A 251 7.62 20.92 -21.39
N HIS A 252 7.44 19.83 -20.65
CA HIS A 252 6.35 19.70 -19.70
C HIS A 252 6.52 20.64 -18.51
N ILE A 253 7.71 20.70 -17.91
CA ILE A 253 8.02 21.54 -16.74
C ILE A 253 7.78 23.03 -17.04
N GLN A 254 8.09 23.48 -18.26
CA GLN A 254 7.80 24.85 -18.71
C GLN A 254 6.31 25.21 -18.70
N LYS A 255 5.42 24.23 -18.82
CA LYS A 255 3.96 24.41 -18.86
C LYS A 255 3.25 23.98 -17.59
N CYS A 256 3.91 23.15 -16.78
CA CYS A 256 3.33 22.59 -15.57
C CYS A 256 3.24 23.67 -14.49
N LEU A 257 2.03 23.96 -14.05
CA LEU A 257 1.76 24.97 -13.01
C LEU A 257 1.84 24.38 -11.59
N LEU A 258 1.84 23.06 -11.44
CA LEU A 258 1.90 22.42 -10.13
C LEU A 258 3.29 22.55 -9.52
N ARG A 259 3.33 22.97 -8.26
CA ARG A 259 4.51 22.96 -7.38
C ARG A 259 4.25 22.27 -6.05
N TYR A 260 3.07 21.65 -5.92
CA TYR A 260 2.62 20.87 -4.77
C TYR A 260 1.59 19.83 -5.22
N PRO A 261 1.35 18.77 -4.43
CA PRO A 261 0.30 17.79 -4.72
C PRO A 261 -1.08 18.46 -4.80
N PRO A 262 -1.93 18.13 -5.79
CA PRO A 262 -3.21 18.80 -6.01
C PRO A 262 -4.25 18.35 -4.97
N GLY A 263 -4.21 18.96 -3.79
CA GLY A 263 -5.07 18.68 -2.65
C GLY A 263 -4.96 19.75 -1.58
N ASN A 264 -5.57 19.51 -0.43
CA ASN A 264 -5.51 20.45 0.69
C ASN A 264 -4.27 20.17 1.52
N GLU A 265 -3.47 21.19 1.80
CA GLU A 265 -2.43 21.10 2.83
C GLU A 265 -3.13 21.04 4.20
N ILE A 266 -3.07 19.89 4.87
CA ILE A 266 -3.75 19.66 6.15
C ILE A 266 -2.78 19.63 7.33
N TYR A 267 -1.47 19.65 7.06
CA TYR A 267 -0.43 19.71 8.08
C TYR A 267 0.79 20.41 7.53
N ARG A 268 1.40 21.27 8.36
CA ARG A 268 2.69 21.89 8.08
C ARG A 268 3.49 22.12 9.37
N LYS A 269 4.72 21.63 9.42
CA LYS A 269 5.69 21.94 10.47
C LYS A 269 7.10 22.03 9.88
N GLY A 270 7.70 23.21 9.95
CA GLY A 270 8.99 23.47 9.31
C GLY A 270 8.90 23.26 7.80
N ASN A 271 9.76 22.39 7.27
CA ASN A 271 9.79 22.03 5.85
C ASN A 271 8.97 20.76 5.52
N ILE A 272 8.22 20.19 6.45
CA ILE A 272 7.39 19.00 6.22
C ILE A 272 5.91 19.38 6.14
N SER A 273 5.26 18.94 5.06
CA SER A 273 3.83 19.14 4.82
C SER A 273 3.13 17.83 4.43
N PHE A 274 1.85 17.70 4.79
CA PHE A 274 0.97 16.65 4.27
C PHE A 274 -0.19 17.25 3.48
N PHE A 275 -0.45 16.66 2.32
CA PHE A 275 -1.56 17.01 1.44
C PHE A 275 -2.59 15.88 1.43
N GLU A 276 -3.85 16.21 1.71
CA GLU A 276 -4.99 15.30 1.51
C GLU A 276 -5.51 15.46 0.08
N ILE A 277 -5.52 14.34 -0.65
CA ILE A 277 -5.98 14.27 -2.04
C ILE A 277 -7.12 13.28 -2.13
N ASP A 278 -8.27 13.74 -2.61
CA ASP A 278 -9.38 12.88 -2.99
C ASP A 278 -9.11 12.25 -4.36
N GLY A 279 -9.01 10.92 -4.40
CA GLY A 279 -8.74 10.17 -5.63
C GLY A 279 -9.83 10.27 -6.70
N ARG A 280 -11.06 10.62 -6.33
CA ARG A 280 -12.16 10.92 -7.27
C ARG A 280 -11.98 12.31 -7.90
N LYS A 281 -11.61 13.32 -7.11
CA LYS A 281 -11.44 14.71 -7.57
C LYS A 281 -10.16 14.89 -8.38
N ASN A 282 -9.07 14.21 -8.01
CA ASN A 282 -7.75 14.35 -8.62
C ASN A 282 -7.27 13.05 -9.28
N LYS A 283 -8.15 12.43 -10.08
CA LYS A 283 -7.96 11.09 -10.67
C LYS A 283 -6.63 10.92 -11.39
N ALA A 284 -6.25 11.87 -12.23
CA ALA A 284 -4.99 11.78 -12.99
C ALA A 284 -3.75 11.74 -12.07
N TYR A 285 -3.72 12.56 -11.03
CA TYR A 285 -2.61 12.57 -10.07
C TYR A 285 -2.60 11.27 -9.24
N ALA A 286 -3.76 10.84 -8.75
CA ALA A 286 -3.90 9.64 -7.95
C ALA A 286 -3.49 8.37 -8.72
N GLN A 287 -3.87 8.26 -10.01
CA GLN A 287 -3.45 7.14 -10.88
C GLN A 287 -1.95 7.16 -11.12
N ASN A 288 -1.37 8.32 -11.41
CA ASN A 288 0.09 8.45 -11.57
C ASN A 288 0.84 8.07 -10.29
N LEU A 289 0.33 8.49 -9.12
CA LEU A 289 0.88 8.09 -7.82
C LEU A 289 0.78 6.58 -7.61
N CYS A 290 -0.33 5.95 -7.99
CA CYS A 290 -0.49 4.50 -7.89
C CYS A 290 0.49 3.73 -8.79
N LEU A 291 0.71 4.18 -10.03
CA LEU A 291 1.69 3.61 -10.95
C LEU A 291 3.12 3.74 -10.39
N LEU A 292 3.46 4.92 -9.87
CA LEU A 292 4.74 5.16 -9.21
C LEU A 292 4.92 4.24 -7.98
N ALA A 293 3.88 4.10 -7.17
CA ALA A 293 3.91 3.27 -5.98
C ALA A 293 4.06 1.78 -6.30
N LYS A 294 3.38 1.30 -7.35
CA LYS A 294 3.42 -0.09 -7.78
C LYS A 294 4.83 -0.54 -8.20
N LEU A 295 5.71 0.38 -8.63
CA LEU A 295 7.13 0.08 -8.86
C LEU A 295 7.86 -0.40 -7.60
N PHE A 296 7.34 -0.11 -6.40
CA PHE A 296 7.98 -0.38 -5.11
C PHE A 296 7.10 -1.19 -4.15
N LEU A 297 5.89 -1.58 -4.56
CA LEU A 297 4.95 -2.41 -3.79
C LEU A 297 4.56 -3.65 -4.60
N ASP A 298 4.78 -4.84 -4.05
CA ASP A 298 4.45 -6.11 -4.73
C ASP A 298 2.92 -6.28 -4.84
N HIS A 299 2.22 -6.17 -3.70
CA HIS A 299 0.81 -6.52 -3.55
C HIS A 299 -0.19 -5.38 -3.79
N LYS A 300 0.18 -4.33 -4.54
CA LYS A 300 -0.78 -3.27 -4.89
C LYS A 300 -1.63 -3.69 -6.10
N THR A 301 -2.90 -3.92 -5.89
CA THR A 301 -3.85 -4.43 -6.91
C THR A 301 -4.66 -3.33 -7.58
N LEU A 302 -5.02 -2.27 -6.84
CA LEU A 302 -5.82 -1.16 -7.36
C LEU A 302 -4.93 0.04 -7.71
N TYR A 303 -4.88 0.38 -9.00
CA TYR A 303 -4.08 1.51 -9.53
C TYR A 303 -4.81 2.42 -10.52
N TYR A 304 -5.92 1.97 -11.13
CA TYR A 304 -6.76 2.83 -11.99
C TYR A 304 -8.05 3.29 -11.32
N ASP A 305 -8.63 2.46 -10.44
CA ASP A 305 -9.77 2.86 -9.63
C ASP A 305 -9.28 3.53 -8.34
N THR A 306 -9.25 4.87 -8.37
CA THR A 306 -8.78 5.71 -7.27
C THR A 306 -9.92 6.38 -6.51
N ASP A 307 -11.14 6.26 -7.02
CA ASP A 307 -12.33 6.92 -6.49
C ASP A 307 -12.64 6.58 -5.01
N PRO A 308 -12.45 5.34 -4.53
CA PRO A 308 -12.75 5.00 -3.13
C PRO A 308 -11.64 5.41 -2.15
N PHE A 309 -10.53 6.00 -2.62
CA PHE A 309 -9.37 6.29 -1.79
C PHE A 309 -9.14 7.78 -1.54
N LEU A 310 -8.66 8.08 -0.33
CA LEU A 310 -7.92 9.28 -0.01
C LEU A 310 -6.41 8.98 -0.05
N PHE A 311 -5.62 9.96 -0.46
CA PHE A 311 -4.17 9.88 -0.49
C PHE A 311 -3.60 11.01 0.38
N TYR A 312 -2.73 10.64 1.31
CA TYR A 312 -2.02 11.55 2.20
C TYR A 312 -0.56 11.60 1.77
N VAL A 313 -0.21 12.65 1.03
CA VAL A 313 1.12 12.81 0.41
C VAL A 313 1.98 13.69 1.30
N MET A 314 3.10 13.13 1.78
CA MET A 314 4.09 13.85 2.55
C MET A 314 5.16 14.44 1.63
N CYS A 315 5.44 15.73 1.84
CA CYS A 315 6.43 16.47 1.07
C CYS A 315 7.47 17.15 1.95
N GLU A 316 8.69 17.27 1.42
CA GLU A 316 9.68 18.25 1.86
C GLU A 316 9.56 19.52 1.02
N GLN A 317 9.56 20.69 1.66
CA GLN A 317 9.49 22.00 1.02
C GLN A 317 10.88 22.59 0.79
N ASP A 318 11.13 23.11 -0.41
CA ASP A 318 12.25 24.01 -0.71
C ASP A 318 11.77 25.26 -1.50
N CYS A 319 12.71 26.03 -2.06
CA CYS A 319 12.38 27.23 -2.84
C CYS A 319 11.68 26.98 -4.19
N LYS A 320 11.74 25.74 -4.72
CA LYS A 320 11.11 25.31 -5.97
C LYS A 320 9.70 24.79 -5.73
N GLY A 321 9.40 24.23 -4.55
CA GLY A 321 8.07 23.77 -4.21
C GLY A 321 8.08 22.65 -3.17
N TYR A 322 7.11 21.75 -3.29
CA TYR A 322 6.90 20.62 -2.39
C TYR A 322 7.26 19.32 -3.11
N HIS A 323 8.29 18.67 -2.62
CA HIS A 323 8.88 17.47 -3.21
C HIS A 323 8.34 16.24 -2.49
N ILE A 324 7.69 15.34 -3.23
CA ILE A 324 7.16 14.10 -2.67
C ILE A 324 8.27 13.25 -2.03
N VAL A 325 8.03 12.83 -0.80
CA VAL A 325 8.92 11.94 -0.02
C VAL A 325 8.28 10.56 0.14
N GLY A 326 6.97 10.54 0.33
CA GLY A 326 6.19 9.32 0.51
C GLY A 326 4.71 9.64 0.64
N TYR A 327 3.90 8.61 0.73
CA TYR A 327 2.46 8.75 0.94
C TYR A 327 1.90 7.53 1.66
N PHE A 328 0.68 7.66 2.14
CA PHE A 328 -0.20 6.51 2.35
C PHE A 328 -1.59 6.76 1.74
N SER A 329 -2.29 5.70 1.38
CA SER A 329 -3.70 5.76 0.98
C SER A 329 -4.58 5.18 2.07
N LYS A 330 -5.81 5.68 2.16
CA LYS A 330 -6.85 5.23 3.10
C LYS A 330 -8.17 5.10 2.34
N GLU A 331 -8.89 4.02 2.56
CA GLU A 331 -10.25 3.89 2.04
C GLU A 331 -11.16 4.93 2.69
N LYS A 332 -12.06 5.53 1.91
CA LYS A 332 -13.07 6.46 2.45
C LYS A 332 -14.02 5.77 3.43
N GLU A 333 -14.32 4.50 3.14
CA GLU A 333 -15.13 3.61 3.95
C GLU A 333 -14.41 2.26 3.99
N SER A 334 -13.91 1.86 5.16
CA SER A 334 -13.25 0.56 5.35
C SER A 334 -14.11 -0.29 6.29
N THR A 335 -14.48 -1.49 5.86
CA THR A 335 -15.29 -2.41 6.68
C THR A 335 -14.51 -2.96 7.87
N GLU A 336 -13.19 -3.05 7.74
CA GLU A 336 -12.27 -3.59 8.73
C GLU A 336 -11.60 -2.49 9.57
N ASP A 337 -12.07 -1.24 9.48
CA ASP A 337 -11.45 -0.07 10.12
C ASP A 337 -9.94 0.03 9.84
N TYR A 338 -9.53 -0.21 8.59
CA TYR A 338 -8.15 0.02 8.20
C TYR A 338 -7.89 1.52 8.05
N ASN A 339 -6.89 2.04 8.78
CA ASN A 339 -6.49 3.44 8.68
C ASN A 339 -5.44 3.68 7.60
N VAL A 340 -4.86 2.60 7.05
CA VAL A 340 -3.89 2.60 5.95
C VAL A 340 -4.14 1.40 5.05
N ALA A 341 -4.32 1.65 3.75
CA ALA A 341 -4.39 0.62 2.71
C ALA A 341 -3.01 0.34 2.08
N CYS A 342 -2.32 1.40 1.64
CA CYS A 342 -0.95 1.31 1.14
C CYS A 342 -0.11 2.41 1.78
N ILE A 343 1.16 2.12 2.06
CA ILE A 343 2.12 3.10 2.58
C ILE A 343 3.46 2.93 1.88
N LEU A 344 4.07 4.04 1.48
CA LEU A 344 5.34 4.03 0.77
C LEU A 344 6.17 5.26 1.16
N THR A 345 7.42 5.01 1.54
CA THR A 345 8.49 6.02 1.47
C THR A 345 9.31 5.76 0.22
N LEU A 346 9.49 6.76 -0.64
CA LEU A 346 10.25 6.62 -1.87
C LEU A 346 11.70 6.20 -1.56
N PRO A 347 12.34 5.35 -2.38
CA PRO A 347 13.64 4.75 -2.03
C PRO A 347 14.74 5.73 -1.60
N PRO A 348 14.93 6.92 -2.23
CA PRO A 348 15.96 7.89 -1.80
C PRO A 348 15.75 8.47 -0.39
N PHE A 349 14.56 8.28 0.18
CA PHE A 349 14.17 8.83 1.47
C PHE A 349 13.97 7.75 2.54
N GLN A 350 14.18 6.47 2.21
CA GLN A 350 14.11 5.39 3.19
C GLN A 350 15.22 5.50 4.24
N LYS A 351 14.99 4.91 5.43
CA LYS A 351 15.91 4.93 6.59
C LYS A 351 16.22 6.32 7.15
N LYS A 352 15.46 7.36 6.78
CA LYS A 352 15.57 8.72 7.32
C LYS A 352 14.49 9.09 8.34
N GLY A 353 13.68 8.11 8.77
CA GLY A 353 12.57 8.32 9.72
C GLY A 353 11.21 8.66 9.09
N PHE A 354 11.16 8.99 7.80
CA PHE A 354 9.94 9.35 7.07
C PHE A 354 8.83 8.27 7.12
N GLY A 355 9.18 6.98 7.03
CA GLY A 355 8.19 5.91 7.17
C GLY A 355 7.48 5.93 8.51
N LYS A 356 8.19 6.29 9.58
CA LYS A 356 7.62 6.42 10.93
C LYS A 356 6.71 7.64 11.04
N LEU A 357 7.05 8.75 10.38
CA LEU A 357 6.20 9.94 10.31
C LEU A 357 4.90 9.68 9.57
N LEU A 358 4.95 8.93 8.45
CA LEU A 358 3.74 8.52 7.72
C LEU A 358 2.81 7.67 8.60
N ILE A 359 3.37 6.68 9.33
CA ILE A 359 2.61 5.85 10.27
C ILE A 359 2.02 6.70 11.39
N GLU A 360 2.83 7.55 12.02
CA GLU A 360 2.39 8.43 13.11
C GLU A 360 1.26 9.35 12.65
N PHE A 361 1.38 9.95 11.47
CA PHE A 361 0.34 10.80 10.89
C PHE A 361 -0.96 10.04 10.65
N SER A 362 -0.90 8.78 10.19
CA SER A 362 -2.10 7.96 10.01
C SER A 362 -2.87 7.72 11.31
N TYR A 363 -2.15 7.57 12.44
CA TYR A 363 -2.76 7.42 13.75
C TYR A 363 -3.28 8.75 14.31
N GLU A 364 -2.63 9.88 14.02
CA GLU A 364 -3.18 11.20 14.38
C GLU A 364 -4.54 11.46 13.69
N LEU A 365 -4.70 11.03 12.44
CA LEU A 365 -6.01 11.07 11.78
C LEU A 365 -7.03 10.18 12.50
N SER A 366 -6.67 8.96 12.88
CA SER A 366 -7.55 8.06 13.65
C SER A 366 -7.96 8.65 15.00
N LYS A 367 -7.05 9.35 15.69
CA LYS A 367 -7.34 10.07 16.94
C LYS A 367 -8.35 11.19 16.71
N CYS A 368 -8.17 11.99 15.65
CA CYS A 368 -9.14 13.02 15.27
C CYS A 368 -10.52 12.44 14.91
N GLU A 369 -10.57 11.22 14.39
CA GLU A 369 -11.83 10.51 14.10
C GLU A 369 -12.49 9.89 15.35
N GLY A 370 -11.77 9.82 16.49
CA GLY A 370 -12.22 9.09 17.68
C GLY A 370 -12.32 7.58 17.44
N LYS A 371 -11.51 7.02 16.54
CA LYS A 371 -11.52 5.61 16.16
C LYS A 371 -10.17 4.95 16.39
N THR A 372 -10.17 3.63 16.50
CA THR A 372 -8.96 2.82 16.42
C THR A 372 -8.73 2.35 14.99
N GLY A 373 -7.49 2.00 14.65
CA GLY A 373 -7.12 1.57 13.31
C GLY A 373 -5.91 0.64 13.27
N SER A 374 -5.86 -0.15 12.21
CA SER A 374 -4.72 -1.01 11.84
C SER A 374 -4.40 -0.79 10.36
N PRO A 375 -3.16 -1.03 9.90
CA PRO A 375 -2.91 -1.19 8.48
C PRO A 375 -3.63 -2.41 7.90
N GLU A 376 -3.94 -2.34 6.61
CA GLU A 376 -4.40 -3.46 5.79
C GLU A 376 -3.36 -4.59 5.75
N LYS A 377 -3.83 -5.84 5.70
CA LYS A 377 -3.01 -7.06 5.71
C LYS A 377 -3.13 -7.78 4.37
N PRO A 378 -2.07 -8.42 3.85
CA PRO A 378 -0.74 -8.58 4.46
C PRO A 378 0.16 -7.34 4.27
N LEU A 379 0.92 -7.00 5.30
CA LEU A 379 1.99 -6.00 5.24
C LEU A 379 3.23 -6.56 4.53
N SER A 380 3.97 -5.70 3.82
CA SER A 380 5.34 -6.03 3.39
C SER A 380 6.26 -6.19 4.61
N ASP A 381 7.34 -6.98 4.51
CA ASP A 381 8.31 -7.16 5.61
C ASP A 381 8.83 -5.83 6.17
N LEU A 382 9.15 -4.88 5.28
CA LEU A 382 9.60 -3.54 5.66
C LEU A 382 8.49 -2.74 6.36
N GLY A 383 7.26 -2.88 5.89
CA GLY A 383 6.08 -2.30 6.52
C GLY A 383 5.89 -2.84 7.94
N LEU A 384 5.89 -4.17 8.09
CA LEU A 384 5.72 -4.85 9.38
C LEU A 384 6.78 -4.43 10.39
N LEU A 385 8.06 -4.39 9.99
CA LEU A 385 9.15 -3.91 10.86
C LEU A 385 8.94 -2.45 11.29
N SER A 386 8.47 -1.60 10.38
CA SER A 386 8.22 -0.18 10.66
C SER A 386 7.04 0.01 11.63
N TYR A 387 5.94 -0.74 11.45
CA TYR A 387 4.79 -0.72 12.35
C TYR A 387 5.14 -1.27 13.73
N ARG A 388 5.84 -2.41 13.83
CA ARG A 388 6.33 -2.94 15.12
C ARG A 388 7.19 -1.92 15.85
N SER A 389 8.16 -1.30 15.16
CA SER A 389 8.99 -0.24 15.75
C SER A 389 8.18 0.99 16.19
N TYR A 390 7.12 1.36 15.46
CA TYR A 390 6.24 2.45 15.87
C TYR A 390 5.42 2.06 17.10
N TRP A 391 4.68 0.94 17.06
CA TRP A 391 3.85 0.48 18.17
C TRP A 391 4.63 0.27 19.45
N SER A 392 5.79 -0.40 19.39
CA SER A 392 6.64 -0.59 20.57
C SER A 392 7.01 0.74 21.22
N GLN A 393 7.43 1.74 20.42
CA GLN A 393 7.81 3.03 20.97
C GLN A 393 6.62 3.80 21.53
N THR A 394 5.49 3.84 20.81
CA THR A 394 4.30 4.57 21.25
C THR A 394 3.72 3.97 22.53
N ILE A 395 3.65 2.65 22.63
CA ILE A 395 3.14 1.95 23.82
C ILE A 395 4.09 2.15 25.01
N LEU A 396 5.40 1.98 24.83
CA LEU A 396 6.38 2.23 25.89
C LEU A 396 6.37 3.69 26.36
N GLU A 397 6.23 4.65 25.45
CA GLU A 397 6.14 6.08 25.78
C GLU A 397 4.95 6.38 26.71
N ILE A 398 3.79 5.76 26.48
CA ILE A 398 2.63 5.88 27.37
C ILE A 398 2.91 5.22 28.72
N LEU A 399 3.42 3.99 28.72
CA LEU A 399 3.67 3.23 29.94
C LEU A 399 4.66 3.97 30.86
N ILE A 400 5.73 4.53 30.30
CA ILE A 400 6.71 5.33 31.04
C ILE A 400 6.08 6.62 31.57
N THR A 401 5.33 7.34 30.74
CA THR A 401 4.70 8.61 31.13
C THR A 401 3.65 8.44 32.22
N MET A 402 2.95 7.31 32.23
CA MET A 402 1.93 6.97 33.23
C MET A 402 2.52 6.33 34.49
N THR A 403 3.82 6.03 34.53
CA THR A 403 4.46 5.49 35.74
C THR A 403 4.69 6.63 36.74
N PRO A 404 4.06 6.63 37.93
CA PRO A 404 4.19 7.71 38.90
C PRO A 404 5.63 7.82 39.39
N SER A 405 6.17 9.03 39.37
CA SER A 405 7.38 9.39 40.09
C SER A 405 7.02 9.55 41.57
N GLU A 406 7.28 8.52 42.36
CA GLU A 406 7.22 8.50 43.83
C GLU A 406 5.84 8.81 44.48
N GLY A 407 5.16 7.78 44.99
CA GLY A 407 4.00 7.98 45.88
C GLY A 407 2.82 7.04 45.65
N ASN A 408 2.97 5.80 46.11
CA ASN A 408 1.95 4.91 46.66
C ASN A 408 0.66 4.51 45.90
N ASP A 409 0.59 4.61 44.58
CA ASP A 409 -0.32 3.74 43.81
C ASP A 409 0.39 3.20 42.56
N ARG A 410 0.34 1.87 42.37
CA ARG A 410 0.81 1.28 41.12
C ARG A 410 -0.12 1.76 39.99
N PRO A 411 0.40 2.35 38.92
CA PRO A 411 -0.44 2.81 37.82
C PRO A 411 -1.16 1.61 37.23
N VAL A 412 -2.49 1.64 37.27
CA VAL A 412 -3.32 0.64 36.61
C VAL A 412 -3.68 1.20 35.24
N ILE A 413 -2.97 0.73 34.22
CA ILE A 413 -3.30 1.02 32.82
C ILE A 413 -3.77 -0.27 32.15
N THR A 414 -4.95 -0.20 31.54
CA THR A 414 -5.54 -1.34 30.82
C THR A 414 -5.14 -1.34 29.35
N ILE A 415 -5.32 -2.47 28.68
CA ILE A 415 -5.16 -2.56 27.21
C ILE A 415 -6.12 -1.61 26.49
N ASN A 416 -7.32 -1.38 27.05
CA ASN A 416 -8.28 -0.44 26.48
C ASN A 416 -7.77 1.00 26.56
N ASP A 417 -7.21 1.42 27.70
CA ASP A 417 -6.68 2.77 27.87
C ASP A 417 -5.55 3.05 26.86
N ILE A 418 -4.64 2.09 26.67
CA ILE A 418 -3.57 2.20 25.65
C ILE A 418 -4.17 2.32 24.25
N SER A 419 -5.19 1.50 23.94
CA SER A 419 -5.87 1.51 22.63
C SER A 419 -6.55 2.86 22.35
N GLU A 420 -7.26 3.41 23.33
CA GLU A 420 -7.97 4.69 23.23
C GLU A 420 -7.00 5.88 23.12
N MET A 421 -5.92 5.90 23.89
CA MET A 421 -4.91 6.97 23.85
C MET A 421 -4.09 6.99 22.55
N THR A 422 -3.89 5.82 21.93
CA THR A 422 -3.02 5.67 20.74
C THR A 422 -3.78 5.55 19.43
N SER A 423 -5.07 5.24 19.48
CA SER A 423 -5.86 4.75 18.34
C SER A 423 -5.34 3.43 17.74
N ILE A 424 -4.45 2.70 18.42
CA ILE A 424 -4.01 1.36 17.98
C ILE A 424 -5.07 0.34 18.39
N LYS A 425 -5.43 -0.58 17.49
CA LYS A 425 -6.37 -1.66 17.81
C LYS A 425 -5.87 -2.54 18.96
N LYS A 426 -6.79 -3.08 19.77
CA LYS A 426 -6.45 -3.86 20.98
C LYS A 426 -5.60 -5.08 20.65
N GLU A 427 -5.85 -5.71 19.51
CA GLU A 427 -5.11 -6.89 19.03
C GLU A 427 -3.64 -6.55 18.77
N ASP A 428 -3.37 -5.38 18.17
CA ASP A 428 -2.00 -4.91 17.89
C ASP A 428 -1.30 -4.46 19.18
N VAL A 429 -2.03 -3.86 20.13
CA VAL A 429 -1.50 -3.56 21.47
C VAL A 429 -1.08 -4.85 22.19
N ILE A 430 -1.96 -5.85 22.24
CA ILE A 430 -1.68 -7.16 22.87
C ILE A 430 -0.47 -7.81 22.19
N SER A 431 -0.48 -7.90 20.86
CA SER A 431 0.62 -8.51 20.11
C SER A 431 1.95 -7.79 20.36
N THR A 432 1.93 -6.47 20.49
CA THR A 432 3.13 -5.68 20.79
C THR A 432 3.63 -5.92 22.21
N LEU A 433 2.73 -5.92 23.21
CA LEU A 433 3.09 -6.22 24.60
C LEU A 433 3.66 -7.64 24.75
N GLN A 434 3.09 -8.62 24.05
CA GLN A 434 3.61 -9.99 23.99
C GLN A 434 5.00 -10.03 23.36
N HIS A 435 5.19 -9.33 22.23
CA HIS A 435 6.50 -9.28 21.56
C HIS A 435 7.60 -8.64 22.42
N LEU A 436 7.24 -7.68 23.26
CA LEU A 436 8.14 -7.01 24.20
C LEU A 436 8.29 -7.76 25.54
N ASN A 437 7.61 -8.89 25.73
CA ASN A 437 7.53 -9.64 27.00
C ASN A 437 7.08 -8.77 28.19
N LEU A 438 6.14 -7.84 27.94
CA LEU A 438 5.64 -6.91 28.96
C LEU A 438 4.34 -7.39 29.61
N ILE A 439 3.60 -8.31 29.00
CA ILE A 439 2.31 -8.79 29.48
C ILE A 439 2.46 -10.18 30.11
N ASN A 440 2.08 -10.30 31.38
CA ASN A 440 2.14 -11.54 32.16
C ASN A 440 0.76 -11.89 32.71
N TYR A 441 0.48 -13.18 32.91
CA TYR A 441 -0.76 -13.64 33.52
C TYR A 441 -0.50 -14.00 35.00
N TYR A 442 -1.17 -13.32 35.91
CA TYR A 442 -1.02 -13.51 37.35
C TYR A 442 -2.37 -13.50 38.06
N LYS A 443 -2.65 -14.53 38.88
CA LYS A 443 -3.88 -14.68 39.68
C LYS A 443 -5.19 -14.40 38.90
N GLY A 444 -5.27 -14.88 37.66
CA GLY A 444 -6.48 -14.72 36.85
C GLY A 444 -6.53 -13.45 35.99
N GLN A 445 -5.53 -12.57 36.09
CA GLN A 445 -5.50 -11.26 35.44
C GLN A 445 -4.22 -11.04 34.62
N TYR A 446 -4.33 -10.27 33.55
CA TYR A 446 -3.16 -9.80 32.81
C TYR A 446 -2.57 -8.57 33.50
N ILE A 447 -1.27 -8.61 33.78
CA ILE A 447 -0.50 -7.51 34.35
C ILE A 447 0.58 -7.06 33.37
N ILE A 448 0.85 -5.76 33.32
CA ILE A 448 1.93 -5.19 32.52
C ILE A 448 3.13 -4.92 33.44
N THR A 449 4.32 -5.34 33.04
CA THR A 449 5.56 -5.19 33.82
C THR A 449 6.62 -4.52 32.96
N LEU A 450 7.21 -3.41 33.43
CA LEU A 450 8.35 -2.76 32.79
C LEU A 450 9.60 -2.91 33.66
N SER A 451 10.74 -3.22 33.03
CA SER A 451 12.04 -3.18 33.69
C SER A 451 12.72 -1.83 33.51
N HIS A 452 13.62 -1.46 34.44
CA HIS A 452 14.44 -0.25 34.30
C HIS A 452 15.29 -0.25 33.01
N GLU A 453 15.79 -1.42 32.59
CA GLU A 453 16.55 -1.56 31.33
C GLU A 453 15.71 -1.19 30.09
N GLN A 454 14.44 -1.59 30.07
CA GLN A 454 13.52 -1.24 28.98
C GLN A 454 13.23 0.25 28.95
N ILE A 455 13.09 0.88 30.12
CA ILE A 455 12.91 2.33 30.26
C ILE A 455 14.14 3.08 29.72
N ASP A 456 15.34 2.69 30.13
CA ASP A 456 16.60 3.32 29.70
C ASP A 456 16.83 3.18 28.19
N THR A 457 16.55 1.98 27.65
CA THR A 457 16.65 1.70 26.22
C THR A 457 15.69 2.58 25.41
N GLN A 458 14.46 2.73 25.90
CA GLN A 458 13.45 3.57 25.27
C GLN A 458 13.84 5.05 25.34
N ASN A 459 14.29 5.55 26.49
CA ASN A 459 14.71 6.95 26.65
C ASN A 459 15.84 7.31 25.67
N LYS A 460 16.86 6.46 25.55
CA LYS A 460 17.94 6.63 24.55
C LYS A 460 17.44 6.59 23.11
N ALA A 461 16.43 5.77 22.81
CA ALA A 461 15.83 5.72 21.48
C ALA A 461 15.01 6.99 21.16
N MET A 462 14.34 7.54 22.16
CA MET A 462 13.53 8.76 22.07
C MET A 462 14.39 10.01 21.85
N GLU A 463 15.52 10.14 22.54
CA GLU A 463 16.48 11.23 22.33
C GLU A 463 16.99 11.32 20.88
N LYS A 464 17.11 10.18 20.20
CA LYS A 464 17.54 10.12 18.79
C LYS A 464 16.43 10.56 17.82
N ARG A 465 15.16 10.54 18.24
CA ARG A 465 14.00 10.80 17.38
C ARG A 465 13.68 12.30 17.34
N LYS A 466 14.43 13.03 16.51
CA LYS A 466 14.32 14.51 16.40
C LYS A 466 13.05 15.02 15.70
N VAL A 467 12.38 14.20 14.88
CA VAL A 467 11.19 14.61 14.13
C VAL A 467 10.00 13.72 14.52
N ARG A 468 8.91 14.40 14.91
CA ARG A 468 7.61 13.83 15.30
C ARG A 468 6.50 14.64 14.63
N ILE A 469 5.36 13.99 14.39
CA ILE A 469 4.13 14.72 14.07
C ILE A 469 3.70 15.53 15.29
N ASP A 470 3.35 16.79 15.06
CA ASP A 470 2.79 17.68 16.07
C ASP A 470 1.28 17.81 15.86
N PRO A 471 0.44 17.25 16.75
CA PRO A 471 -1.01 17.31 16.59
C PRO A 471 -1.55 18.73 16.46
N LYS A 472 -0.86 19.74 17.01
CA LYS A 472 -1.29 21.16 16.92
C LYS A 472 -1.14 21.74 15.52
N CYS A 473 -0.27 21.16 14.69
CA CYS A 473 -0.06 21.56 13.30
C CYS A 473 -1.00 20.82 12.33
N LEU A 474 -1.84 19.90 12.82
CA LEU A 474 -2.84 19.19 12.02
C LEU A 474 -4.14 20.02 11.98
N HIS A 475 -4.47 20.52 10.80
CA HIS A 475 -5.69 21.27 10.52
C HIS A 475 -6.62 20.41 9.66
N TRP A 476 -7.35 19.52 10.32
CA TRP A 476 -8.18 18.52 9.66
C TRP A 476 -9.45 18.22 10.44
N GLN A 477 -10.52 17.89 9.72
CA GLN A 477 -11.80 17.45 10.30
C GLN A 477 -12.29 16.19 9.58
N PRO A 478 -12.80 15.19 10.31
CA PRO A 478 -13.39 13.99 9.72
C PRO A 478 -14.52 14.33 8.74
N LYS A 479 -14.53 13.64 7.61
CA LYS A 479 -15.62 13.71 6.62
C LYS A 479 -16.49 12.48 6.74
N ASP A 480 -17.80 12.68 6.73
CA ASP A 480 -18.78 11.61 6.66
C ASP A 480 -19.01 11.21 5.20
N TRP A 481 -18.37 10.12 4.76
CA TRP A 481 -18.47 9.63 3.39
C TRP A 481 -19.75 8.85 3.10
N SER A 482 -20.45 8.38 4.15
CA SER A 482 -21.72 7.64 4.03
C SER A 482 -22.87 8.52 3.55
N LYS A 483 -22.82 9.80 3.94
CA LYS A 483 -23.72 10.84 3.44
C LYS A 483 -23.20 11.31 2.09
N ARG A 484 -23.57 10.60 1.01
CA ARG A 484 -23.39 11.08 -0.37
C ARG A 484 -24.13 12.40 -0.58
N GLY A 485 -23.54 13.51 -0.19
CA GLY A 485 -23.95 14.83 -0.64
C GLY A 485 -23.59 15.00 -2.10
N LYS A 486 -24.50 15.59 -2.88
CA LYS A 486 -24.22 16.11 -4.22
C LYS A 486 -23.09 17.14 -4.09
N TRP A 487 -21.86 16.76 -4.43
CA TRP A 487 -20.70 17.67 -4.47
C TRP A 487 -19.87 17.38 -5.70
#